data_AF-A0A821X578-F1
#
_entry.id   AF-A0A821X578-F1
#
_cell.length_a   1.000
_cell.length_b   1.000
_cell.length_c   1.000
_cell.angle_alpha   90.00
_cell.angle_beta   90.00
_cell.angle_gamma   90.00
#
_symmetry.space_group_name_H-M   'P 1'
#
loop_
_entity.id
_entity.type
_entity.pdbx_description
1 polymer ?
#
loop_
_entity_poly.entity_id
_entity_poly.type
_entity_poly.pdbx_seq_one_letter_code
_entity_poly.pdbx_strand_id
1 'polypeptide(L)'
;MKSKDIRELALRLYNDGCSGNEIHRSLRGLISRRTIFYGLKLLKVTGAIALQDPSGCPRLIRSKDLIQKPSKKLNVSRSTIRPIIKDDLGYKAYVKLWARKNIGKSMTKQILFSDEKRIDFGGIYNRQNEKIYAATRDEADEKGAVHHKAKFPAGVMVWVEVCSQGITRPVIIENGTIDSARYIADILPVELKDGTQMLGNEFIFQQDGAKPHTAKNT
;
A
#
# COMPACT_ATOMS: atom_id res chain seq x y z
N MET A 1 -12.70 -31.03 -17.38
CA MET A 1 -12.05 -31.60 -16.17
C MET A 1 -11.89 -30.48 -15.14
N LYS A 2 -12.31 -30.65 -13.89
CA LYS A 2 -12.20 -29.57 -12.90
C LYS A 2 -10.74 -29.40 -12.49
N SER A 3 -10.32 -28.19 -12.11
CA SER A 3 -8.91 -27.87 -11.81
C SER A 3 -8.30 -28.75 -10.71
N LYS A 4 -9.12 -29.26 -9.77
CA LYS A 4 -8.70 -30.17 -8.70
C LYS A 4 -8.29 -31.55 -9.25
N ASP A 5 -9.11 -32.10 -10.15
CA ASP A 5 -8.88 -33.42 -10.78
C ASP A 5 -7.56 -33.44 -11.57
N ILE A 6 -7.20 -32.34 -12.24
CA ILE A 6 -5.96 -32.25 -13.03
C ILE A 6 -4.72 -32.22 -12.13
N ARG A 7 -4.83 -31.61 -10.94
CA ARG A 7 -3.73 -31.57 -9.96
C ARG A 7 -3.50 -32.93 -9.30
N GLU A 8 -4.58 -33.65 -8.99
CA GLU A 8 -4.50 -35.02 -8.47
C GLU A 8 -3.89 -35.97 -9.50
N LEU A 9 -4.23 -35.82 -10.78
CA LEU A 9 -3.62 -36.59 -11.86
C LEU A 9 -2.12 -36.31 -12.02
N ALA A 10 -1.71 -35.04 -11.94
CA ALA A 10 -0.29 -34.66 -11.96
C ALA A 10 0.50 -35.19 -10.76
N LEU A 11 -0.13 -35.24 -9.57
CA LEU A 11 0.45 -35.81 -8.35
C LEU A 11 0.68 -37.32 -8.49
N ARG A 12 -0.30 -38.06 -9.02
CA ARG A 12 -0.19 -39.51 -9.24
C ARG A 12 0.97 -39.83 -10.18
N LEU A 13 1.02 -39.18 -11.35
CA LEU A 13 2.10 -39.40 -12.32
C LEU A 13 3.50 -39.10 -11.74
N TYR A 14 3.60 -38.10 -10.86
CA TYR A 14 4.86 -37.82 -10.17
C TYR A 14 5.23 -38.92 -9.17
N ASN A 15 4.27 -39.42 -8.39
CA ASN A 15 4.49 -40.51 -7.44
C ASN A 15 4.83 -41.84 -8.16
N ASP A 16 4.30 -42.03 -9.37
CA ASP A 16 4.63 -43.15 -10.25
C ASP A 16 6.02 -43.02 -10.90
N GLY A 17 6.78 -41.97 -10.55
CA GLY A 17 8.17 -41.77 -10.98
C GLY A 17 8.33 -41.04 -12.31
N CYS A 18 7.27 -40.52 -12.93
CA CYS A 18 7.39 -39.77 -14.18
C CYS A 18 8.13 -38.44 -13.98
N SER A 19 8.99 -38.09 -14.94
CA SER A 19 9.66 -36.80 -14.99
C SER A 19 8.67 -35.67 -15.33
N GLY A 20 9.02 -34.44 -14.95
CA GLY A 20 8.16 -33.27 -15.22
C GLY A 20 7.89 -33.02 -16.72
N ASN A 21 8.78 -33.48 -17.61
CA ASN A 21 8.55 -33.42 -19.05
C ASN A 21 7.53 -34.47 -19.51
N GLU A 22 7.56 -35.68 -18.95
CA GLU A 22 6.58 -36.74 -19.26
C GLU A 22 5.19 -36.36 -18.75
N ILE A 23 5.10 -35.83 -17.53
CA ILE A 23 3.85 -35.30 -16.96
C ILE A 23 3.30 -34.18 -17.86
N HIS A 24 4.16 -33.31 -18.39
CA HIS A 24 3.72 -32.27 -19.32
C HIS A 24 3.22 -32.82 -20.66
N ARG A 25 3.86 -33.87 -21.20
CA ARG A 25 3.38 -34.52 -22.42
C ARG A 25 2.00 -35.16 -22.20
N SER A 26 1.81 -35.84 -21.06
CA SER A 26 0.54 -36.49 -20.71
C SER A 26 -0.60 -35.50 -20.43
N LEU A 27 -0.28 -34.30 -19.95
CA LEU A 27 -1.25 -33.24 -19.64
C LEU A 27 -1.24 -32.08 -20.64
N ARG A 28 -0.69 -32.31 -21.84
CA ARG A 28 -0.51 -31.28 -22.87
C ARG A 28 -1.88 -30.75 -23.30
N GLY A 29 -2.02 -29.42 -23.30
CA GLY A 29 -3.27 -28.73 -23.65
C GLY A 29 -4.23 -28.51 -22.46
N LEU A 30 -4.03 -29.21 -21.33
CA LEU A 30 -4.83 -29.01 -20.11
C LEU A 30 -4.13 -28.10 -19.10
N ILE A 31 -2.81 -28.19 -18.97
CA ILE A 31 -2.00 -27.37 -18.05
C ILE A 31 -0.71 -26.90 -18.73
N SER A 32 -0.32 -25.66 -18.45
CA SER A 32 0.95 -25.11 -18.94
C SER A 32 2.16 -25.83 -18.34
N ARG A 33 3.23 -25.98 -19.13
CA ARG A 33 4.51 -26.52 -18.64
C ARG A 33 4.99 -25.80 -17.38
N ARG A 34 4.87 -24.46 -17.34
CA ARG A 34 5.25 -23.65 -16.19
C ARG A 34 4.52 -24.06 -14.92
N THR A 35 3.21 -24.30 -15.00
CA THR A 35 2.39 -24.71 -13.84
C THR A 35 2.80 -26.09 -13.33
N ILE A 36 3.13 -27.03 -14.21
CA ILE A 36 3.61 -28.38 -13.82
C ILE A 36 4.94 -28.27 -13.08
N PHE A 37 5.94 -27.60 -13.67
CA PHE A 37 7.26 -27.46 -13.06
C PHE A 37 7.23 -26.67 -11.75
N TYR A 38 6.36 -25.65 -11.65
CA TYR A 38 6.14 -24.92 -10.41
C TYR A 38 5.49 -25.79 -9.32
N GLY A 39 4.47 -26.58 -9.69
CA GLY A 39 3.80 -27.52 -8.77
C GLY A 39 4.72 -28.63 -8.27
N LEU A 40 5.57 -29.18 -9.14
CA LEU A 40 6.58 -30.18 -8.76
C LEU A 40 7.66 -29.59 -7.84
N LYS A 41 8.07 -28.34 -8.09
CA LYS A 41 8.99 -27.62 -7.21
C LYS A 41 8.37 -27.41 -5.82
N LEU A 42 7.10 -27.03 -5.76
CA LEU A 42 6.35 -26.93 -4.50
C LEU A 42 6.29 -28.27 -3.78
N LEU A 43 5.90 -29.35 -4.47
CA LEU A 43 5.80 -30.69 -3.89
C LEU A 43 7.13 -31.16 -3.26
N LYS A 44 8.26 -30.93 -3.93
CA LYS A 44 9.59 -31.28 -3.40
C LYS A 44 9.94 -30.51 -2.11
N VAL A 45 9.38 -29.32 -1.92
CA VAL A 45 9.68 -28.44 -0.79
C VAL A 45 8.67 -28.62 0.36
N THR A 46 7.39 -28.83 0.04
CA THR A 46 6.29 -28.81 1.02
C THR A 46 5.59 -30.16 1.19
N GLY A 47 5.88 -31.15 0.35
CA GLY A 47 5.17 -32.44 0.31
C GLY A 47 3.75 -32.37 -0.27
N ALA A 48 3.28 -31.20 -0.72
CA ALA A 48 1.92 -31.00 -1.22
C ALA A 48 1.87 -30.11 -2.48
N ILE A 49 1.01 -30.47 -3.44
CA ILE A 49 0.73 -29.68 -4.67
C ILE A 49 -0.30 -28.56 -4.42
N ALA A 50 -0.95 -28.53 -3.25
CA ALA A 50 -1.87 -27.46 -2.90
C ALA A 50 -1.10 -26.16 -2.63
N LEU A 51 -1.47 -25.10 -3.34
CA LEU A 51 -1.19 -23.74 -2.88
C LEU A 51 -1.91 -23.60 -1.53
N GLN A 52 -1.16 -23.57 -0.42
CA GLN A 52 -1.70 -22.93 0.77
C GLN A 52 -2.05 -21.50 0.35
N ASP A 53 -3.29 -21.08 0.59
CA ASP A 53 -3.62 -19.66 0.44
C ASP A 53 -2.59 -18.90 1.27
N PRO A 54 -1.87 -17.91 0.69
CA PRO A 54 -0.96 -17.11 1.49
C PRO A 54 -1.78 -16.54 2.65
N SER A 55 -1.23 -16.57 3.87
CA SER A 55 -1.84 -15.93 5.02
C SER A 55 -1.94 -14.42 4.73
N GLY A 56 -3.02 -14.02 4.08
CA GLY A 56 -3.24 -12.68 3.61
C GLY A 56 -3.48 -11.77 4.80
N CYS A 57 -2.75 -10.65 4.84
CA CYS A 57 -3.03 -9.55 5.75
C CYS A 57 -4.48 -9.07 5.53
N PRO A 58 -5.27 -8.77 6.57
CA PRO A 58 -6.61 -8.23 6.40
C PRO A 58 -6.58 -6.97 5.53
N ARG A 59 -7.50 -6.88 4.55
CA ARG A 59 -7.64 -5.68 3.72
C ARG A 59 -7.86 -4.45 4.59
N LEU A 60 -7.13 -3.37 4.29
CA LEU A 60 -7.39 -2.03 4.81
C LEU A 60 -8.87 -1.66 4.62
N ILE A 61 -9.58 -1.47 5.72
CA ILE A 61 -10.97 -1.04 5.75
C ILE A 61 -10.99 0.45 5.39
N ARG A 62 -11.46 0.78 4.18
CA ARG A 62 -11.90 2.15 3.89
C ARG A 62 -13.28 2.36 4.52
N SER A 63 -13.20 3.09 5.64
CA SER A 63 -14.21 3.64 6.54
C SER A 63 -15.26 2.64 7.07
N LYS A 64 -15.06 2.20 8.33
CA LYS A 64 -16.09 1.56 9.15
C LYS A 64 -17.39 2.36 9.13
N ASP A 65 -17.28 3.69 9.11
CA ASP A 65 -18.39 4.63 9.17
C ASP A 65 -19.35 4.56 7.98
N LEU A 66 -18.85 4.46 6.74
CA LEU A 66 -19.67 4.36 5.53
C LEU A 66 -20.56 3.11 5.52
N ILE A 67 -20.19 2.05 6.25
CA ILE A 67 -21.00 0.81 6.32
C ILE A 67 -21.78 0.78 7.64
N GLN A 68 -21.16 1.19 8.75
CA GLN A 68 -21.73 1.07 10.10
C GLN A 68 -22.82 2.11 10.37
N LYS A 69 -22.67 3.36 9.90
CA LYS A 69 -23.69 4.41 10.06
C LYS A 69 -24.99 4.07 9.32
N PRO A 70 -24.97 3.74 8.01
CA PRO A 70 -26.20 3.38 7.33
C PRO A 70 -26.75 2.02 7.80
N SER A 71 -25.91 1.07 8.22
CA SER A 71 -26.37 -0.22 8.76
C SER A 71 -27.18 -0.04 10.04
N LYS A 72 -26.70 0.81 10.96
CA LYS A 72 -27.44 1.17 12.17
C LYS A 72 -28.72 1.97 11.86
N LYS A 73 -28.65 2.93 10.94
CA LYS A 73 -29.79 3.80 10.59
C LYS A 73 -30.92 3.05 9.90
N LEU A 74 -30.59 2.10 9.03
CA LEU A 74 -31.54 1.34 8.22
C LEU A 74 -31.88 -0.04 8.83
N ASN A 75 -31.27 -0.38 9.97
CA ASN A 75 -31.39 -1.68 10.64
C ASN A 75 -31.16 -2.90 9.70
N VAL A 76 -30.19 -2.78 8.80
CA VAL A 76 -29.82 -3.85 7.86
C VAL A 76 -28.40 -4.34 8.13
N SER A 77 -28.18 -5.61 7.81
CA SER A 77 -26.87 -6.23 8.00
C SER A 77 -25.78 -5.48 7.21
N ARG A 78 -24.58 -5.37 7.79
CA ARG A 78 -23.42 -4.76 7.12
C ARG A 78 -23.05 -5.48 5.82
N SER A 79 -23.31 -6.79 5.75
CA SER A 79 -23.17 -7.62 4.56
C SER A 79 -24.13 -7.25 3.44
N THR A 80 -25.31 -6.74 3.77
CA THR A 80 -26.31 -6.25 2.79
C THR A 80 -25.94 -4.87 2.24
N ILE A 81 -25.43 -3.98 3.10
CA ILE A 81 -25.06 -2.61 2.69
C ILE A 81 -23.82 -2.58 1.79
N ARG A 82 -22.89 -3.51 2.00
CA ARG A 82 -21.61 -3.52 1.29
C ARG A 82 -21.74 -3.70 -0.24
N PRO A 83 -22.56 -4.63 -0.77
CA PRO A 83 -22.90 -4.70 -2.19
C PRO A 83 -23.60 -3.43 -2.67
N ILE A 84 -24.60 -2.93 -1.96
CA ILE A 84 -25.36 -1.73 -2.35
C ILE A 84 -24.42 -0.54 -2.55
N ILE A 85 -23.51 -0.29 -1.61
CA ILE A 85 -22.54 0.80 -1.73
C ILE A 85 -21.57 0.58 -2.90
N LYS A 86 -21.17 -0.65 -3.16
CA LYS A 86 -20.07 -0.96 -4.07
C LYS A 86 -20.53 -1.18 -5.51
N ASP A 87 -21.65 -1.85 -5.68
CA ASP A 87 -22.15 -2.43 -6.92
C ASP A 87 -23.35 -1.59 -7.44
N ASP A 88 -24.26 -1.14 -6.57
CA ASP A 88 -25.42 -0.32 -6.97
C ASP A 88 -25.09 1.19 -7.00
N LEU A 89 -24.48 1.70 -5.93
CA LEU A 89 -24.08 3.11 -5.81
C LEU A 89 -22.72 3.40 -6.44
N GLY A 90 -21.99 2.36 -6.84
CA GLY A 90 -20.68 2.51 -7.49
C GLY A 90 -19.67 3.29 -6.66
N TYR A 91 -19.77 3.29 -5.31
CA TYR A 91 -18.94 4.07 -4.39
C TYR A 91 -17.50 3.52 -4.27
N LYS A 92 -16.97 2.93 -5.34
CA LYS A 92 -15.54 2.71 -5.53
C LYS A 92 -14.89 4.04 -5.87
N ALA A 93 -14.48 4.74 -4.82
CA ALA A 93 -13.57 5.87 -4.89
C ALA A 93 -14.11 7.04 -5.72
N TYR A 94 -15.19 7.67 -5.25
CA TYR A 94 -15.65 8.97 -5.76
C TYR A 94 -14.48 9.93 -5.99
N VAL A 95 -13.53 10.03 -5.05
CA VAL A 95 -12.33 10.86 -5.20
C VAL A 95 -11.46 10.45 -6.40
N LYS A 96 -11.27 9.14 -6.65
CA LYS A 96 -10.48 8.65 -7.80
C LYS A 96 -11.21 8.89 -9.11
N LEU A 97 -12.53 8.68 -9.14
CA LEU A 97 -13.37 8.92 -10.32
C LEU A 97 -13.48 10.40 -10.62
N TRP A 98 -13.67 11.23 -9.58
CA TRP A 98 -13.68 12.68 -9.65
C TRP A 98 -12.33 13.21 -10.15
N ALA A 99 -11.21 12.73 -9.60
CA ALA A 99 -9.88 13.13 -10.07
C ALA A 99 -9.67 12.74 -11.54
N ARG A 100 -10.06 11.52 -11.95
CA ARG A 100 -9.96 11.09 -13.36
C ARG A 100 -10.89 11.86 -14.31
N LYS A 101 -12.03 12.32 -13.82
CA LYS A 101 -13.03 13.05 -14.60
C LYS A 101 -12.69 14.54 -14.72
N ASN A 102 -12.16 15.14 -13.66
CA ASN A 102 -11.99 16.58 -13.55
C ASN A 102 -10.53 17.04 -13.67
N ILE A 103 -9.55 16.16 -13.46
CA ILE A 103 -8.13 16.50 -13.59
C ILE A 103 -7.59 15.87 -14.88
N GLY A 104 -7.40 16.71 -15.89
CA GLY A 104 -6.80 16.30 -17.16
C GLY A 104 -5.34 15.88 -16.99
N LYS A 105 -4.84 15.00 -17.87
CA LYS A 105 -3.44 14.55 -17.84
C LYS A 105 -2.45 15.71 -18.03
N SER A 106 -2.82 16.72 -18.80
CA SER A 106 -2.04 17.96 -18.94
C SER A 106 -1.94 18.69 -17.61
N MET A 107 -3.07 18.93 -16.93
CA MET A 107 -3.11 19.56 -15.61
C MET A 107 -2.26 18.82 -14.59
N THR A 108 -2.28 17.47 -14.58
CA THR A 108 -1.46 16.71 -13.61
C THR A 108 0.04 16.99 -13.71
N LYS A 109 0.52 17.48 -14.86
CA LYS A 109 1.94 17.84 -15.04
C LYS A 109 2.31 19.19 -14.46
N GLN A 110 1.31 20.05 -14.23
CA GLN A 110 1.46 21.39 -13.66
C GLN A 110 1.25 21.40 -12.14
N ILE A 111 0.99 20.25 -11.51
CA ILE A 111 0.78 20.19 -10.05
C ILE A 111 2.11 20.00 -9.34
N LEU A 112 2.38 20.87 -8.38
CA LEU A 112 3.42 20.73 -7.37
C LEU A 112 2.78 20.21 -6.08
N PHE A 113 3.09 18.97 -5.72
CA PHE A 113 2.60 18.33 -4.50
C PHE A 113 3.59 18.60 -3.36
N SER A 114 3.11 18.99 -2.20
CA SER A 114 3.91 19.14 -0.98
C SER A 114 3.31 18.39 0.20
N ASP A 115 4.17 17.96 1.12
CA ASP A 115 3.76 17.34 2.39
C ASP A 115 4.88 17.42 3.44
N GLU A 116 4.48 17.41 4.71
CA GLU A 116 5.37 17.28 5.85
C GLU A 116 5.44 15.84 6.35
N LYS A 117 6.67 15.36 6.60
CA LYS A 117 6.90 14.07 7.22
C LYS A 117 7.88 14.14 8.38
N ARG A 118 7.46 13.63 9.54
CA ARG A 118 8.38 13.35 10.65
C ARG A 118 9.16 12.05 10.38
N ILE A 119 10.48 12.14 10.46
CA ILE A 119 11.41 11.02 10.40
C ILE A 119 12.04 10.84 11.78
N ASP A 120 11.76 9.71 12.41
CA ASP A 120 12.28 9.39 13.74
C ASP A 120 13.63 8.66 13.65
N PHE A 121 14.60 9.06 14.47
CA PHE A 121 15.93 8.45 14.54
C PHE A 121 15.95 7.13 15.35
N GLY A 122 14.90 6.88 16.15
CA GLY A 122 14.78 5.67 16.99
C GLY A 122 14.50 4.37 16.23
N GLY A 123 14.66 4.36 14.90
CA GLY A 123 14.43 3.20 14.05
C GLY A 123 12.96 3.00 13.67
N ILE A 124 12.73 2.69 12.40
CA ILE A 124 11.42 2.26 11.90
C ILE A 124 11.37 0.75 12.03
N TYR A 125 10.78 0.22 13.11
CA TYR A 125 10.41 -1.20 13.12
C TYR A 125 9.49 -1.48 11.93
N ASN A 126 10.03 -2.12 10.90
CA ASN A 126 9.29 -2.42 9.70
C ASN A 126 8.71 -3.83 9.80
N ARG A 127 7.52 -3.91 10.39
CA ARG A 127 6.76 -5.17 10.56
C ARG A 127 6.62 -5.99 9.27
N GLN A 128 6.74 -5.38 8.09
CA GLN A 128 6.65 -6.11 6.83
C GLN A 128 7.96 -6.84 6.47
N ASN A 129 9.10 -6.26 6.82
CA ASN A 129 10.43 -6.74 6.42
C ASN A 129 11.15 -7.48 7.56
N GLU A 130 10.84 -7.16 8.81
CA GLU A 130 11.43 -7.79 10.00
C GLU A 130 10.50 -8.89 10.51
N LYS A 131 10.63 -10.09 9.91
CA LYS A 131 9.88 -11.28 10.31
C LYS A 131 10.80 -12.28 10.99
N ILE A 132 10.35 -12.80 12.13
CA ILE A 132 11.02 -13.87 12.86
C ILE A 132 10.26 -15.17 12.60
N TYR A 133 11.01 -16.22 12.25
CA TYR A 133 10.48 -17.57 12.16
C TYR A 133 10.70 -18.27 13.51
N ALA A 134 9.61 -18.69 14.13
CA ALA A 134 9.59 -19.41 15.39
C ALA A 134 8.37 -20.36 15.41
N ALA A 135 8.51 -21.51 16.07
CA ALA A 135 7.43 -22.48 16.24
C ALA A 135 6.46 -22.07 17.35
N THR A 136 6.94 -21.32 18.36
CA THR A 136 6.13 -20.82 19.48
C THR A 136 6.32 -19.32 19.69
N ARG A 137 5.43 -18.71 20.50
CA ARG A 137 5.51 -17.30 20.86
C ARG A 137 6.73 -17.01 21.75
N ASP A 138 7.00 -17.90 22.70
CA ASP A 138 8.14 -17.77 23.61
C ASP A 138 9.47 -17.81 22.83
N GLU A 139 9.60 -18.72 21.86
CA GLU A 139 10.76 -18.80 20.97
C GLU A 139 10.89 -17.53 20.09
N ALA A 140 9.76 -16.95 19.65
CA ALA A 140 9.78 -15.70 18.91
C ALA A 140 10.28 -14.53 19.77
N ASP A 141 9.83 -14.47 21.02
CA ASP A 141 10.18 -13.40 21.95
C ASP A 141 11.64 -13.52 22.41
N GLU A 142 12.16 -14.74 22.63
CA GLU A 142 13.59 -15.03 22.83
C GLU A 142 14.45 -14.59 21.62
N LYS A 143 13.92 -14.75 20.41
CA LYS A 143 14.55 -14.29 19.16
C LYS A 143 14.40 -12.78 18.92
N GLY A 144 13.86 -12.03 19.89
CA GLY A 144 13.76 -10.57 19.83
C GLY A 144 12.51 -10.06 19.11
N ALA A 145 11.39 -10.81 19.10
CA ALA A 145 10.14 -10.35 18.49
C ALA A 145 9.51 -9.14 19.21
N VAL A 146 9.91 -8.86 20.45
CA VAL A 146 9.45 -7.69 21.21
C VAL A 146 10.43 -6.54 21.01
N HIS A 147 9.97 -5.50 20.33
CA HIS A 147 10.73 -4.26 20.16
C HIS A 147 10.15 -3.16 21.04
N HIS A 148 10.95 -2.68 21.99
CA HIS A 148 10.61 -1.50 22.76
C HIS A 148 10.85 -0.25 21.91
N LYS A 149 9.86 0.65 21.88
CA LYS A 149 9.98 1.97 21.25
C LYS A 149 9.94 3.05 22.31
N ALA A 150 10.83 4.02 22.21
CA ALA A 150 10.70 5.26 22.96
C ALA A 150 9.36 5.91 22.60
N LYS A 151 8.62 6.40 23.61
CA LYS A 151 7.32 7.05 23.40
C LYS A 151 7.44 8.34 22.57
N PHE A 152 8.57 9.02 22.67
CA PHE A 152 8.89 10.25 21.96
C PHE A 152 10.32 10.18 21.42
N PRO A 153 10.55 9.44 20.31
CA PRO A 153 11.88 9.37 19.74
C PRO A 153 12.29 10.74 19.19
N ALA A 154 13.58 11.05 19.32
CA ALA A 154 14.17 12.17 18.59
C ALA A 154 13.95 11.96 17.09
N GLY A 155 13.65 13.03 16.38
CA GLY A 155 13.32 12.99 14.97
C GLY A 155 13.25 14.38 14.40
N VAL A 156 13.35 14.45 13.08
CA VAL A 156 13.29 15.69 12.31
C VAL A 156 12.01 15.74 11.50
N MET A 157 11.44 16.93 11.35
CA MET A 157 10.36 17.16 10.42
C MET A 157 10.98 17.58 9.08
N VAL A 158 10.55 16.93 8.02
CA VAL A 158 11.04 17.19 6.68
C VAL A 158 9.86 17.59 5.81
N TRP A 159 10.00 18.68 5.10
CA TRP A 159 9.07 19.10 4.07
C TRP A 159 9.71 18.91 2.70
N VAL A 160 8.95 18.41 1.74
CA VAL A 160 9.42 18.08 0.38
C VAL A 160 8.32 18.38 -0.62
N GLU A 161 8.73 18.78 -1.82
CA GLU A 161 7.84 18.89 -2.96
C GLU A 161 8.19 17.89 -4.06
N VAL A 162 7.15 17.48 -4.77
CA VAL A 162 7.24 16.54 -5.88
C VAL A 162 6.35 17.02 -7.02
N CYS A 163 6.88 17.01 -8.23
CA CYS A 163 6.12 17.30 -9.43
C CYS A 163 6.46 16.32 -10.56
N SER A 164 5.92 16.57 -11.75
CA SER A 164 6.18 15.72 -12.92
C SER A 164 7.64 15.75 -13.41
N GLN A 165 8.42 16.77 -13.03
CA GLN A 165 9.84 16.91 -13.40
C GLN A 165 10.80 16.26 -12.39
N GLY A 166 10.35 16.03 -11.14
CA GLY A 166 11.21 15.48 -10.10
C GLY A 166 10.81 15.87 -8.69
N ILE A 167 11.79 15.81 -7.79
CA ILE A 167 11.65 16.07 -6.36
C ILE A 167 12.55 17.26 -6.02
N THR A 168 12.07 18.19 -5.19
CA THR A 168 12.82 19.35 -4.74
C THR A 168 13.78 19.00 -3.60
N ARG A 169 14.66 19.94 -3.21
CA ARG A 169 15.54 19.71 -2.07
C ARG A 169 14.68 19.64 -0.80
N PRO A 170 14.83 18.62 0.04
CA PRO A 170 14.12 18.57 1.32
C PRO A 170 14.47 19.75 2.21
N VAL A 171 13.44 20.40 2.77
CA VAL A 171 13.59 21.40 3.83
C VAL A 171 13.55 20.68 5.15
N ILE A 172 14.65 20.74 5.90
CA ILE A 172 14.76 20.14 7.22
C ILE A 172 14.34 21.19 8.24
N ILE A 173 13.27 20.89 8.97
CA ILE A 173 12.72 21.77 9.99
C ILE A 173 13.23 21.27 11.33
N GLU A 174 14.29 21.91 11.77
CA GLU A 174 14.90 21.63 13.07
C GLU A 174 14.02 22.21 14.19
N ASN A 175 13.84 21.42 15.25
CA ASN A 175 13.17 21.77 16.49
C ASN A 175 11.71 22.24 16.33
N GLY A 176 10.76 21.33 16.59
CA GLY A 176 9.35 21.66 16.85
C GLY A 176 8.38 21.29 15.74
N THR A 177 7.19 21.90 15.82
CA THR A 177 6.08 21.76 14.88
C THR A 177 6.03 23.00 13.99
N ILE A 178 5.51 22.86 12.76
CA ILE A 178 5.23 24.01 11.88
C ILE A 178 4.02 24.77 12.40
N ASP A 179 4.20 26.06 12.67
CA ASP A 179 3.11 27.03 12.79
C ASP A 179 3.00 27.86 11.49
N SER A 180 1.96 28.70 11.40
CA SER A 180 1.73 29.50 10.20
C SER A 180 2.86 30.49 9.91
N ALA A 181 3.53 31.02 10.94
CA ALA A 181 4.60 32.01 10.76
C ALA A 181 5.85 31.36 10.17
N ARG A 182 6.26 30.21 10.71
CA ARG A 182 7.36 29.42 10.14
C ARG A 182 7.01 28.88 8.76
N TYR A 183 5.75 28.51 8.51
CA TYR A 183 5.34 28.09 7.17
C TYR A 183 5.57 29.19 6.13
N ILE A 184 5.17 30.43 6.44
CA ILE A 184 5.35 31.58 5.55
C ILE A 184 6.84 31.95 5.39
N ALA A 185 7.62 31.88 6.47
CA ALA A 185 9.02 32.31 6.45
C ALA A 185 9.98 31.27 5.84
N ASP A 186 9.77 29.99 6.17
CA ASP A 186 10.72 28.93 5.89
C ASP A 186 10.30 28.07 4.68
N ILE A 187 9.00 27.93 4.41
CA ILE A 187 8.47 26.99 3.40
C ILE A 187 8.03 27.69 2.12
N LEU A 188 7.12 28.67 2.18
CA LEU A 188 6.59 29.36 0.99
C LEU A 188 7.67 29.97 0.06
N PRO A 189 8.79 30.53 0.55
CA PRO A 189 9.84 31.05 -0.33
C PRO A 189 10.55 29.94 -1.11
N VAL A 190 10.70 28.76 -0.51
CA VAL A 190 11.29 27.59 -1.17
C VAL A 190 10.32 27.06 -2.22
N GLU A 191 9.04 26.93 -1.86
CA GLU A 191 7.96 26.52 -2.76
C GLU A 191 7.89 27.40 -4.01
N LEU A 192 7.82 28.72 -3.84
CA LEU A 192 7.70 29.64 -4.96
C LEU A 192 8.92 29.55 -5.88
N LYS A 193 10.12 29.44 -5.31
CA LYS A 193 11.38 29.35 -6.06
C LYS A 193 11.48 28.03 -6.82
N ASP A 194 11.32 26.90 -6.12
CA ASP A 194 11.53 25.57 -6.69
C ASP A 194 10.38 25.20 -7.64
N GLY A 195 9.14 25.57 -7.28
CA GLY A 195 7.97 25.44 -8.15
C GLY A 195 8.12 26.21 -9.45
N THR A 196 8.54 27.47 -9.38
CA THR A 196 8.79 28.29 -10.57
C THR A 196 9.93 27.73 -11.41
N GLN A 197 11.00 27.25 -10.77
CA GLN A 197 12.13 26.64 -11.47
C GLN A 197 11.73 25.35 -12.21
N MET A 198 10.89 24.51 -11.59
CA MET A 198 10.53 23.19 -12.12
C MET A 198 9.38 23.26 -13.13
N LEU A 199 8.38 24.11 -12.90
CA LEU A 199 7.11 24.11 -13.64
C LEU A 199 6.80 25.44 -14.34
N GLY A 200 7.63 26.48 -14.13
CA GLY A 200 7.38 27.84 -14.62
C GLY A 200 6.42 28.63 -13.72
N ASN A 201 6.04 29.83 -14.13
CA ASN A 201 5.24 30.76 -13.30
C ASN A 201 3.77 30.35 -13.10
N GLU A 202 3.27 29.38 -13.87
CA GLU A 202 1.86 28.96 -13.86
C GLU A 202 1.75 27.49 -13.45
N PHE A 203 1.94 27.23 -12.15
CA PHE A 203 1.75 25.91 -11.56
C PHE A 203 0.61 25.90 -10.54
N ILE A 204 0.10 24.70 -10.26
CA ILE A 204 -0.92 24.47 -9.26
C ILE A 204 -0.23 23.93 -8.02
N PHE A 205 -0.20 24.72 -6.95
CA PHE A 205 0.30 24.26 -5.67
C PHE A 205 -0.75 23.41 -4.94
N GLN A 206 -0.39 22.19 -4.54
CA GLN A 206 -1.26 21.29 -3.79
C GLN A 206 -0.63 20.90 -2.46
N GLN A 207 -1.32 21.29 -1.39
CA GLN A 207 -1.02 20.96 0.00
C GLN A 207 -2.28 20.45 0.72
N ASP A 208 -2.13 19.94 1.93
CA ASP A 208 -3.25 19.49 2.76
C ASP A 208 -3.98 20.68 3.43
N GLY A 209 -5.05 20.39 4.16
CA GLY A 209 -5.85 21.40 4.88
C GLY A 209 -5.41 21.63 6.33
N ALA A 210 -4.12 21.49 6.66
CA ALA A 210 -3.65 21.71 8.03
C ALA A 210 -3.89 23.16 8.50
N LYS A 211 -3.92 23.35 9.83
CA LYS A 211 -4.15 24.66 10.44
C LYS A 211 -3.15 25.74 9.97
N PRO A 212 -1.84 25.47 9.87
CA PRO A 212 -0.89 26.45 9.34
C PRO A 212 -1.20 26.88 7.91
N HIS A 213 -1.66 25.96 7.06
CA HIS A 213 -1.89 26.19 5.62
C HIS A 213 -3.16 27.01 5.33
N THR A 214 -4.05 27.11 6.31
CA THR A 214 -5.35 27.77 6.19
C THR A 214 -5.46 29.02 7.08
N ALA A 215 -4.35 29.44 7.68
CA ALA A 215 -4.30 30.65 8.47
C ALA A 215 -4.49 31.88 7.56
N LYS A 216 -5.13 32.93 8.07
CA LYS A 216 -5.47 34.14 7.27
C LYS A 216 -4.26 34.83 6.64
N ASN A 217 -3.08 34.65 7.23
CA ASN A 217 -1.86 35.34 6.82
C ASN A 217 -1.01 34.49 5.87
N THR A 218 -1.42 33.24 5.61
CA THR A 218 -0.77 32.28 4.71
C THR A 218 -1.41 32.37 3.35
#